data_AF-A0A060CGW4-F1
#
_entry.id   AF-A0A060CGW4-F1
#
_cell.length_a   1.000
_cell.length_b   1.000
_cell.length_c   1.000
_cell.angle_alpha   90.00
_cell.angle_beta   90.00
_cell.angle_gamma   90.00
#
_symmetry.space_group_name_H-M   'P 1'
#
loop_
_entity.id
_entity.type
_entity.pdbx_description
1 polymer ?
#
loop_
_entity_poly.entity_id
_entity_poly.type
_entity_poly.pdbx_seq_one_letter_code
_entity_poly.pdbx_strand_id
1 'polypeptide(L)'
;MAKISDFTQLSSRCKILSKTAKKIIAAYQKVFTDGTGRLKKEFQTGYVLPLHFGMTTKQETKKMSERLVALLKENNYHLTTGFTGTPFILFALSDTGHL
;
A
#
# COMPACT_ATOMS: atom_id res chain seq x y z
N MET A 1 -5.32 -6.28 -13.31
CA MET A 1 -4.79 -6.41 -14.69
C MET A 1 -3.88 -7.64 -14.82
N ALA A 2 -2.72 -7.73 -14.14
CA ALA A 2 -1.86 -8.92 -14.20
C ALA A 2 -2.59 -10.22 -13.77
N LYS A 3 -3.27 -10.19 -12.61
CA LYS A 3 -4.10 -11.33 -12.12
C LYS A 3 -5.23 -11.75 -13.08
N ILE A 4 -5.77 -10.82 -13.87
CA ILE A 4 -6.83 -11.10 -14.85
C ILE A 4 -6.23 -11.69 -16.13
N SER A 5 -5.06 -11.21 -16.57
CA SER A 5 -4.38 -11.76 -17.74
C SER A 5 -3.85 -13.18 -17.54
N ASP A 6 -3.55 -13.57 -16.30
CA ASP A 6 -3.22 -14.95 -15.95
C ASP A 6 -4.42 -15.89 -16.13
N PHE A 7 -5.63 -15.40 -15.85
CA PHE A 7 -6.87 -16.15 -16.06
C PHE A 7 -7.21 -16.33 -17.55
N THR A 8 -6.85 -15.37 -18.41
CA THR A 8 -7.14 -15.41 -19.85
C THR A 8 -5.99 -16.00 -20.70
N GLN A 9 -5.03 -16.72 -20.09
CA GLN A 9 -3.87 -17.33 -20.77
C GLN A 9 -2.96 -16.36 -21.58
N LEU A 10 -3.00 -15.05 -21.32
CA LEU A 10 -2.17 -14.05 -21.98
C LEU A 10 -0.81 -13.88 -21.27
N SER A 11 -0.04 -14.97 -21.21
CA SER A 11 1.19 -15.10 -20.39
C SER A 11 2.25 -14.03 -20.68
N SER A 12 2.43 -13.63 -21.95
CA SER A 12 3.38 -12.59 -22.35
C SER A 12 3.00 -11.20 -21.83
N ARG A 13 1.70 -10.85 -21.80
CA ARG A 13 1.22 -9.57 -21.26
C ARG A 13 1.33 -9.51 -19.75
N CYS A 14 1.10 -10.63 -19.05
CA CYS A 14 1.26 -10.68 -17.60
C CYS A 14 2.71 -10.39 -17.17
N LYS A 15 3.70 -10.97 -17.86
CA LYS A 15 5.13 -10.70 -17.61
C LYS A 15 5.48 -9.23 -17.75
N ILE A 16 4.98 -8.57 -18.81
CA ILE A 16 5.20 -7.14 -19.05
C ILE A 16 4.56 -6.30 -17.94
N LEU A 17 3.30 -6.57 -17.59
CA LEU A 17 2.58 -5.83 -16.55
C LEU A 17 3.25 -5.97 -15.18
N SER A 18 3.71 -7.17 -14.82
CA SER A 18 4.46 -7.42 -13.58
C SER A 18 5.77 -6.62 -13.53
N LYS A 19 6.53 -6.60 -14.63
CA LYS A 19 7.77 -5.80 -14.73
C LYS A 19 7.49 -4.31 -14.59
N THR A 20 6.44 -3.81 -15.24
CA THR A 20 6.04 -2.40 -15.14
C THR A 20 5.57 -2.05 -13.72
N ALA A 21 4.77 -2.91 -13.09
CA ALA A 21 4.32 -2.71 -11.71
C ALA A 21 5.51 -2.60 -10.74
N LYS A 22 6.52 -3.47 -10.86
CA LYS A 22 7.75 -3.39 -10.05
C LYS A 22 8.49 -2.06 -10.21
N LYS A 23 8.58 -1.54 -11.44
CA LYS A 23 9.21 -0.23 -11.69
C LYS A 23 8.42 0.92 -11.07
N ILE A 24 7.09 0.87 -11.16
CA ILE A 24 6.20 1.88 -10.57
C ILE A 24 6.32 1.86 -9.03
N ILE A 25 6.33 0.69 -8.42
CA ILE A 25 6.50 0.53 -6.97
C ILE A 25 7.84 1.10 -6.52
N ALA A 26 8.93 0.77 -7.21
CA ALA A 26 10.26 1.30 -6.89
C ALA A 26 10.32 2.83 -7.02
N ALA A 27 9.69 3.40 -8.07
CA ALA A 27 9.60 4.84 -8.24
C ALA A 27 8.76 5.50 -7.13
N TYR A 28 7.62 4.90 -6.76
CA TYR A 28 6.78 5.35 -5.67
C TYR A 28 7.56 5.40 -4.34
N GLN A 29 8.23 4.29 -3.97
CA GLN A 29 9.03 4.21 -2.75
C GLN A 29 10.09 5.31 -2.72
N LYS A 30 10.85 5.48 -3.81
CA LYS A 30 11.89 6.52 -3.91
C LYS A 30 11.35 7.95 -3.74
N VAL A 31 10.19 8.24 -4.34
CA VAL A 31 9.63 9.59 -4.35
C VAL A 31 8.93 9.93 -3.04
N PHE A 32 8.09 9.02 -2.53
CA PHE A 32 7.15 9.33 -1.45
C PHE A 32 7.57 8.82 -0.07
N THR A 33 8.50 7.88 0.01
CA THR A 33 8.93 7.27 1.27
C THR A 33 10.42 7.54 1.56
N ASP A 34 10.84 7.32 2.79
CA ASP A 34 12.24 7.29 3.20
C ASP A 34 12.97 6.00 2.78
N GLY A 35 12.29 5.06 2.11
CA GLY A 35 12.82 3.74 1.75
C GLY A 35 12.88 2.75 2.92
N THR A 36 12.39 3.13 4.11
CA THR A 36 12.39 2.27 5.30
C THR A 36 11.00 2.10 5.91
N GLY A 37 9.94 2.55 5.23
CA GLY A 37 8.55 2.36 5.66
C GLY A 37 7.89 3.61 6.23
N ARG A 38 8.50 4.80 6.08
CA ARG A 38 7.90 6.07 6.49
C ARG A 38 7.66 6.97 5.29
N LEU A 39 6.49 7.62 5.23
CA LEU A 39 6.21 8.63 4.22
C LEU A 39 6.97 9.92 4.52
N LYS A 40 7.44 10.61 3.48
CA LYS A 40 8.03 11.95 3.58
C LYS A 40 6.99 13.01 3.99
N LYS A 41 5.73 12.80 3.63
CA LYS A 41 4.57 13.58 4.06
C LYS A 41 3.50 12.60 4.53
N GLU A 42 3.25 12.56 5.83
CA GLU A 42 2.43 11.52 6.46
C GLU A 42 0.94 11.87 6.45
N PHE A 43 0.10 10.93 6.01
CA PHE A 43 -1.35 10.97 6.08
C PHE A 43 -1.91 9.55 5.89
N GLN A 44 -3.14 9.28 6.37
CA GLN A 44 -3.67 7.91 6.45
C GLN A 44 -3.72 7.20 5.08
N THR A 45 -4.28 7.83 4.04
CA THR A 45 -4.35 7.24 2.68
C THR A 45 -2.97 6.87 2.14
N GLY A 46 -1.93 7.64 2.47
CA GLY A 46 -0.57 7.37 2.03
C GLY A 46 -0.02 6.05 2.58
N TYR A 47 -0.52 5.58 3.72
CA TYR A 47 -0.16 4.26 4.29
C TYR A 47 -1.12 3.16 3.85
N VAL A 48 -2.41 3.46 3.70
CA VAL A 48 -3.44 2.49 3.29
C VAL A 48 -3.13 1.86 1.93
N LEU A 49 -2.83 2.68 0.92
CA LEU A 49 -2.64 2.18 -0.45
C LEU A 49 -1.44 1.23 -0.61
N PRO A 50 -0.21 1.56 -0.16
CA PRO A 50 0.92 0.67 -0.31
C PRO A 50 0.79 -0.62 0.52
N LEU A 51 0.07 -0.59 1.65
CA LEU A 51 -0.28 -1.78 2.41
C LEU A 51 -1.25 -2.66 1.64
N HIS A 52 -2.40 -2.12 1.22
CA HIS A 52 -3.45 -2.89 0.57
C HIS A 52 -3.03 -3.45 -0.80
N PHE A 53 -2.29 -2.68 -1.60
CA PHE A 53 -1.85 -3.13 -2.94
C PHE A 53 -0.56 -3.95 -2.94
N GLY A 54 0.02 -4.26 -1.77
CA GLY A 54 1.22 -5.08 -1.67
C GLY A 54 2.46 -4.42 -2.29
N MET A 55 2.64 -3.12 -2.04
CA MET A 55 3.73 -2.32 -2.60
C MET A 55 4.95 -2.24 -1.66
N THR A 56 4.97 -3.03 -0.59
CA THR A 56 5.95 -2.95 0.50
C THR A 56 6.71 -4.26 0.66
N THR A 57 7.95 -4.17 1.13
CA THR A 57 8.66 -5.32 1.70
C THR A 57 8.07 -5.68 3.07
N LYS A 58 8.31 -6.90 3.57
CA LYS A 58 7.81 -7.33 4.89
C LYS A 58 8.17 -6.37 6.02
N GLN A 59 9.38 -5.80 5.99
CA GLN A 59 9.85 -4.85 7.00
C GLN A 59 9.12 -3.51 6.90
N GLU A 60 8.90 -3.01 5.69
CA GLU A 60 8.12 -1.80 5.45
C GLU A 60 6.65 -2.01 5.81
N THR A 61 6.06 -3.17 5.50
CA THR A 61 4.67 -3.51 5.86
C THR A 61 4.45 -3.34 7.36
N LYS A 62 5.34 -3.91 8.19
CA LYS A 62 5.25 -3.79 9.65
C LYS A 62 5.30 -2.33 10.12
N LYS A 63 6.30 -1.57 9.65
CA LYS A 63 6.47 -0.18 10.06
C LYS A 63 5.32 0.72 9.60
N MET A 64 4.87 0.52 8.36
CA MET A 64 3.77 1.30 7.78
C MET A 64 2.44 1.02 8.50
N SER A 65 2.16 -0.24 8.87
CA SER A 65 0.93 -0.59 9.58
C SER A 65 0.93 -0.04 11.01
N GLU A 66 2.05 -0.16 11.73
CA GLU A 66 2.23 0.46 13.05
C GLU A 66 2.03 1.98 12.98
N ARG A 67 2.58 2.63 11.94
CA ARG A 67 2.43 4.07 11.76
C ARG A 67 1.01 4.49 11.40
N LEU A 68 0.30 3.70 10.57
CA LEU A 68 -1.11 3.94 10.27
C LEU A 68 -1.97 3.89 11.54
N VAL A 69 -1.74 2.89 12.41
CA VAL A 69 -2.42 2.79 13.70
C VAL A 69 -2.09 3.99 14.60
N ALA A 70 -0.84 4.44 14.61
CA ALA A 70 -0.46 5.64 15.35
C ALA A 70 -1.20 6.89 14.86
N LEU A 71 -1.29 7.11 13.53
CA LEU A 71 -2.03 8.24 12.95
C LEU A 71 -3.54 8.18 13.26
N LEU A 72 -4.13 6.98 13.33
CA LEU A 72 -5.51 6.81 13.77
C LEU A 72 -5.66 7.23 15.23
N LYS A 73 -4.78 6.75 16.12
CA LYS A 73 -4.78 7.11 17.55
C LYS A 73 -4.60 8.61 17.77
N GLU A 74 -3.63 9.22 17.08
CA GLU A 74 -3.37 10.66 17.11
C GLU A 74 -4.61 11.48 16.70
N ASN A 75 -5.45 10.93 15.82
CA ASN A 75 -6.68 11.56 15.35
C ASN A 75 -7.94 11.02 16.06
N ASN A 76 -7.82 10.50 17.29
CA ASN A 76 -8.94 9.94 18.07
C ASN A 76 -9.77 8.91 17.28
N TYR A 77 -9.09 8.04 16.52
CA TYR A 77 -9.65 7.03 15.63
C TYR A 77 -10.56 7.56 14.51
N HIS A 78 -10.54 8.87 14.22
CA HIS A 78 -11.26 9.43 13.08
C HIS A 78 -10.47 9.21 11.79
N LEU A 79 -11.20 8.84 10.74
CA LEU A 79 -10.62 8.66 9.41
C LEU A 79 -10.36 10.03 8.77
N THR A 80 -9.16 10.19 8.20
CA THR A 80 -8.79 11.33 7.33
C THR A 80 -8.54 10.86 5.90
N THR A 81 -9.12 9.72 5.55
CA THR A 81 -9.07 9.16 4.19
C THR A 81 -10.18 9.75 3.33
N GLY A 82 -9.84 10.06 2.08
CA GLY A 82 -10.82 10.37 1.03
C GLY A 82 -11.29 9.12 0.28
N PHE A 83 -11.99 9.33 -0.83
CA PHE A 83 -12.55 8.27 -1.69
C PHE A 83 -11.53 7.18 -2.08
N THR A 84 -10.27 7.55 -2.25
CA THR A 84 -9.21 6.61 -2.63
C THR A 84 -8.72 5.74 -1.48
N GLY A 85 -8.91 6.13 -0.21
CA GLY A 85 -8.40 5.40 0.96
C GLY A 85 -9.48 4.68 1.75
N THR A 86 -10.66 5.29 1.93
CA THR A 86 -11.74 4.76 2.79
C THR A 86 -12.18 3.34 2.43
N PRO A 87 -12.30 2.96 1.14
CA PRO A 87 -12.68 1.59 0.79
C PRO A 87 -11.66 0.52 1.23
N PHE A 88 -10.42 0.90 1.55
CA PHE A 88 -9.31 -0.03 1.72
C PHE A 88 -8.72 -0.07 3.13
N ILE A 89 -9.04 0.89 3.99
CA ILE A 89 -8.37 1.02 5.29
C ILE A 89 -8.61 -0.18 6.21
N LEU A 90 -9.84 -0.71 6.26
CA LEU A 90 -10.15 -1.87 7.10
C LEU A 90 -9.43 -3.13 6.61
N PHE A 91 -9.33 -3.33 5.30
CA PHE A 91 -8.54 -4.43 4.73
C PHE A 91 -7.05 -4.26 5.04
N ALA A 92 -6.50 -3.05 4.88
CA ALA A 92 -5.10 -2.79 5.20
C ALA A 92 -4.78 -3.09 6.68
N LEU A 93 -5.68 -2.74 7.61
CA LEU A 93 -5.53 -3.03 9.03
C LEU A 93 -5.67 -4.53 9.34
N SER A 94 -6.70 -5.18 8.80
CA SER A 94 -6.94 -6.62 9.00
C SER A 94 -5.81 -7.47 8.41
N ASP A 95 -5.38 -7.18 7.19
CA ASP A 95 -4.30 -7.91 6.49
C ASP A 95 -2.94 -7.76 7.21
N THR A 96 -2.81 -6.75 8.06
CA THR A 96 -1.59 -6.49 8.83
C THR A 96 -1.72 -6.76 10.34
N GLY A 97 -2.83 -7.35 10.78
CA GLY A 97 -3.03 -7.83 12.15
C GLY A 97 -3.41 -6.75 13.17
N HIS A 98 -4.04 -5.66 12.72
CA HIS A 98 -4.46 -4.53 13.57
C HIS A 98 -5.98 -4.34 13.66
N LEU A 99 -6.76 -5.37 13.26
CA LEU A 99 -8.21 -5.47 13.44
C LEU A 99 -8.57 -6.91 13.82
#